data_AF-A0A0F5W1E1-F1
#
_entry.id   AF-A0A0F5W1E1-F1
#
_cell.length_a   1.000
_cell.length_b   1.000
_cell.length_c   1.000
_cell.angle_alpha   90.00
_cell.angle_beta   90.00
_cell.angle_gamma   90.00
#
_symmetry.space_group_name_H-M   'P 1'
#
loop_
_entity.id
_entity.type
_entity.pdbx_description
1 polymer ?
#
loop_
_entity_poly.entity_id
_entity_poly.type
_entity_poly.pdbx_seq_one_letter_code
_entity_poly.pdbx_strand_id
1 'polypeptide(L)'
;VHDVAALSLALDPELVVIGGWATGLVDVLEPLRLELARYCLRPPKVTLSLLGEAAVATGALRLALDHVEEQLFAVEGTVTARR
;
A
#
# COMPACT_ATOMS: atom_id res chain seq x y z
N VAL A 1 2.09 -6.32 16.13
CA VAL A 1 3.37 -6.69 15.49
C VAL A 1 3.29 -8.03 14.77
N HIS A 2 2.75 -9.08 15.39
CA HIS A 2 2.63 -10.41 14.77
C HIS A 2 1.86 -10.41 13.44
N ASP A 3 0.79 -9.61 13.32
CA ASP A 3 0.01 -9.52 12.07
C ASP A 3 0.84 -8.92 10.91
N VAL A 4 1.65 -7.91 11.21
CA VAL A 4 2.53 -7.26 10.22
C VAL A 4 3.64 -8.22 9.79
N ALA A 5 4.18 -9.02 10.73
CA ALA A 5 5.17 -10.04 10.42
C ALA A 5 4.58 -11.14 9.53
N ALA A 6 3.37 -11.62 9.83
CA ALA A 6 2.68 -12.62 9.01
C ALA A 6 2.44 -12.11 7.58
N LEU A 7 1.95 -10.88 7.43
CA LEU A 7 1.75 -10.25 6.12
C LEU A 7 3.07 -10.06 5.36
N SER A 8 4.14 -9.62 6.06
CA SER A 8 5.46 -9.44 5.46
C SER A 8 6.03 -10.77 4.95
N LEU A 9 5.86 -11.87 5.69
CA LEU A 9 6.30 -13.20 5.26
C LEU A 9 5.46 -13.77 4.12
N ALA A 10 4.18 -13.41 4.04
CA ALA A 10 3.28 -13.88 2.97
C ALA A 10 3.50 -13.14 1.64
N LEU A 11 3.79 -11.83 1.69
CA LEU A 11 3.86 -10.96 0.51
C LEU A 11 5.28 -10.59 0.08
N ASP A 12 6.29 -10.75 0.95
CA ASP A 12 7.67 -10.28 0.77
C ASP A 12 7.79 -8.84 0.21
N PRO A 13 7.13 -7.84 0.84
CA PRO A 13 7.16 -6.47 0.33
C PRO A 13 8.52 -5.82 0.56
N GLU A 14 8.92 -4.90 -0.31
CA GLU A 14 10.12 -4.08 -0.04
C GLU A 14 9.85 -3.01 1.05
N LEU A 15 8.62 -2.52 1.13
CA LEU A 15 8.21 -1.41 1.98
C LEU A 15 6.84 -1.66 2.63
N VAL A 16 6.77 -1.44 3.94
CA VAL A 16 5.54 -1.36 4.72
C VAL A 16 5.30 0.11 5.08
N VAL A 17 4.15 0.64 4.67
CA VAL A 17 3.72 2.01 4.99
C VAL A 17 2.63 1.98 6.05
N ILE A 18 2.86 2.64 7.18
CA ILE A 18 1.91 2.74 8.28
C ILE A 18 1.09 4.02 8.10
N GLY A 19 -0.23 3.88 7.97
CA GLY A 19 -1.19 4.98 7.83
C GLY A 19 -2.20 5.05 8.98
N GLY A 20 -3.17 5.97 8.84
CA GLY A 20 -4.24 6.17 9.83
C GLY A 20 -3.77 6.93 11.07
N TRP A 21 -4.48 6.76 12.20
CA TRP A 21 -4.20 7.43 13.47
C TRP A 21 -2.75 7.28 13.97
N ALA A 22 -2.05 6.25 13.50
CA ALA A 22 -0.65 5.98 13.86
C ALA A 22 0.35 6.95 13.21
N THR A 23 -0.04 7.80 12.25
CA THR A 23 0.89 8.75 11.61
C THR A 23 1.45 9.81 12.57
N GLY A 24 0.87 9.99 13.76
CA GLY A 24 1.40 10.83 14.83
C GLY A 24 2.31 10.11 15.84
N LEU A 25 2.45 8.78 15.74
CA LEU A 25 3.15 7.94 16.70
C LEU A 25 4.49 7.47 16.14
N VAL A 26 5.41 8.40 15.88
CA VAL A 26 6.75 8.11 15.30
C VAL A 26 7.51 7.07 16.13
N ASP A 27 7.29 7.06 17.44
CA ASP A 27 7.94 6.15 18.40
C ASP A 27 7.59 4.67 18.19
N VAL A 28 6.56 4.34 17.41
CA VAL A 28 6.17 2.93 17.16
C VAL A 28 6.93 2.29 16.00
N LEU A 29 7.62 3.08 15.17
CA LEU A 29 8.34 2.56 14.01
C LEU A 29 9.53 1.70 14.43
N GLU A 30 10.32 2.16 15.39
CA GLU A 30 11.55 1.46 15.78
C GLU A 30 11.26 0.12 16.48
N PRO A 31 10.30 0.02 17.44
CA PRO A 31 9.87 -1.26 17.98
C PRO A 31 9.33 -2.22 16.91
N LEU A 32 8.57 -1.71 15.94
CA LEU A 32 8.04 -2.53 14.85
C LEU A 32 9.16 -3.07 13.95
N ARG A 33 10.15 -2.25 13.60
CA ARG A 33 11.32 -2.70 12.83
C ARG A 33 12.10 -3.78 13.57
N LEU A 34 12.31 -3.59 14.88
CA LEU A 34 13.01 -4.56 15.71
C LEU A 34 12.26 -5.90 15.75
N GLU A 35 10.94 -5.87 15.91
CA GLU A 35 10.14 -7.09 15.90
C GLU A 35 10.14 -7.78 14.52
N LEU A 36 10.02 -7.03 13.43
CA LEU A 36 10.10 -7.61 12.08
C LEU A 36 11.46 -8.26 11.82
N ALA A 37 12.56 -7.67 12.31
CA ALA A 37 13.90 -8.26 12.20
C ALA A 37 14.05 -9.59 12.95
N ARG A 38 13.18 -9.89 13.92
CA ARG A 38 13.16 -11.18 14.63
C ARG A 38 12.47 -12.29 13.84
N TYR A 39 11.51 -11.94 12.98
CA TYR A 39 10.68 -12.91 12.26
C TYR A 39 11.02 -13.01 10.77
N CYS A 40 11.52 -11.94 10.15
CA CYS A 40 11.81 -11.86 8.72
C CYS A 40 13.32 -11.95 8.48
N LEU A 41 13.72 -12.84 7.56
CA LEU A 41 15.13 -13.01 7.17
C LEU A 41 15.68 -11.75 6.46
N ARG A 42 14.82 -11.08 5.69
CA ARG A 42 15.05 -9.75 5.10
C ARG A 42 13.90 -8.83 5.52
N PRO A 43 14.02 -8.11 6.64
CA PRO A 43 12.93 -7.26 7.10
C PRO A 43 12.67 -6.12 6.10
N PRO A 44 11.39 -5.81 5.81
CA PRO A 44 11.05 -4.72 4.90
C PRO A 44 11.41 -3.36 5.53
N LYS A 45 11.57 -2.34 4.68
CA LYS A 45 11.61 -0.96 5.16
C LYS A 45 10.25 -0.63 5.78
N VAL A 46 10.24 0.16 6.86
CA VAL A 46 8.98 0.61 7.49
C VAL A 46 8.99 2.12 7.62
N THR A 47 7.94 2.77 7.13
CA THR A 47 7.76 4.23 7.15
C THR A 47 6.34 4.61 7.56
N LEU A 48 6.15 5.87 7.99
CA LEU A 48 4.82 6.47 8.11
C LEU A 48 4.39 7.07 6.77
N SER A 49 3.09 7.00 6.50
CA SER A 49 2.49 7.67 5.35
C SER A 49 2.61 9.18 5.48
N LEU A 50 3.09 9.84 4.42
CA LEU A 50 3.17 11.31 4.33
C LEU A 50 1.80 11.95 4.08
N LEU A 51 0.82 11.18 3.62
CA LEU A 51 -0.53 11.70 3.32
C LEU A 51 -1.38 11.89 4.59
N GLY A 52 -0.97 11.32 5.73
CA GLY A 52 -1.68 11.46 6.99
C GLY A 52 -3.17 11.13 6.87
N GLU A 53 -4.01 12.00 7.42
CA GLU A 53 -5.48 11.88 7.39
C GLU A 53 -6.05 12.02 5.96
N ALA A 54 -5.34 12.67 5.05
CA ALA A 54 -5.79 12.84 3.67
C ALA A 54 -5.69 11.54 2.86
N ALA A 55 -4.96 10.52 3.32
CA ALA A 55 -4.70 9.30 2.56
C ALA A 55 -5.98 8.63 2.02
N VAL A 56 -7.05 8.58 2.82
CA VAL A 56 -8.33 7.98 2.42
C VAL A 56 -9.03 8.83 1.35
N ALA A 57 -9.13 10.14 1.58
CA ALA A 57 -9.78 11.05 0.63
C ALA A 57 -9.03 11.11 -0.71
N THR A 58 -7.70 11.15 -0.68
CA THR A 58 -6.85 11.11 -1.88
C THR A 58 -7.01 9.80 -2.63
N GLY A 59 -7.04 8.66 -1.93
CA GLY A 59 -7.28 7.36 -2.56
C GLY A 59 -8.67 7.28 -3.21
N ALA A 60 -9.70 7.74 -2.51
CA ALA A 60 -11.07 7.78 -3.04
C ALA A 60 -11.17 8.66 -4.31
N LEU A 61 -10.53 9.83 -4.28
CA LEU A 61 -10.47 10.70 -5.46
C LEU A 61 -9.74 10.04 -6.62
N ARG A 62 -8.61 9.35 -6.38
CA ARG A 62 -7.90 8.66 -7.47
C ARG A 62 -8.74 7.53 -8.06
N LEU A 63 -9.42 6.74 -7.22
CA LEU A 63 -10.34 5.70 -7.71
C LEU A 63 -11.49 6.28 -8.55
N ALA A 64 -12.06 7.42 -8.14
CA ALA A 64 -13.09 8.09 -8.93
C ALA A 64 -12.55 8.60 -10.27
N LEU A 65 -11.33 9.13 -10.29
CA LEU A 65 -10.67 9.55 -11.52
C LEU A 65 -10.34 8.37 -12.43
N ASP A 66 -9.81 7.27 -11.89
CA ASP A 66 -9.55 6.03 -12.65
C ASP A 66 -10.84 5.54 -13.33
N HIS A 67 -11.96 5.54 -12.60
CA HIS A 67 -13.26 5.14 -13.14
C HIS A 67 -13.73 6.04 -14.29
N VAL A 68 -13.58 7.36 -14.16
CA VAL A 68 -13.92 8.31 -15.22
C VAL A 68 -12.99 8.16 -16.42
N GLU A 69 -11.70 7.95 -16.19
CA GLU A 69 -10.70 7.70 -17.24
C GLU A 69 -11.05 6.44 -18.04
N GLU A 70 -11.39 5.34 -17.37
CA GLU A 70 -11.85 4.10 -18.01
C GLU A 70 -13.10 4.33 -18.86
N GLN A 71 -14.10 5.06 -18.35
CA GLN A 71 -15.34 5.30 -19.10
C GLN A 71 -15.15 6.19 -20.34
N LEU A 72 -14.28 7.18 -20.25
CA LEU A 72 -14.13 8.19 -21.31
C LEU A 72 -13.07 7.79 -22.35
N PHE A 73 -12.11 6.95 -21.98
CA PHE A 73 -10.93 6.67 -22.80
C PHE A 73 -10.66 5.18 -23.04
N ALA A 74 -11.52 4.25 -22.59
CA ALA A 74 -11.41 2.85 -22.99
C ALA A 74 -11.57 2.72 -24.50
N VAL A 75 -10.51 2.27 -25.17
CA VAL A 75 -10.58 1.90 -26.59
C VAL A 75 -11.26 0.54 -26.67
N GLU A 76 -12.45 0.47 -27.29
CA GLU A 76 -13.05 -0.81 -27.66
C GLU A 76 -12.09 -1.54 -28.60
N GLY A 77 -11.36 -2.50 -28.05
CA GLY A 77 -10.54 -3.42 -28.82
C GLY A 77 -11.45 -4.30 -29.66
N THR A 78 -11.92 -3.79 -30.81
CA THR A 78 -12.42 -4.63 -31.89
C THR A 78 -11.23 -5.42 -32.43
N VAL A 79 -10.87 -6.48 -31.71
CA VAL A 79 -10.07 -7.57 -32.27
C VAL A 79 -10.98 -8.25 -33.29
N THR A 80 -10.94 -7.76 -34.52
CA THR A 80 -11.38 -8.53 -35.68
C THR A 80 -10.52 -9.78 -35.73
N ALA A 81 -11.05 -10.88 -35.21
CA ALA A 81 -10.50 -12.21 -35.40
C ALA A 81 -10.47 -12.48 -36.91
N ARG A 82 -9.29 -12.30 -37.51
CA ARG A 82 -9.04 -12.69 -38.89
C ARG A 82 -8.83 -14.20 -38.90
N ARG A 83 -9.76 -14.89 -39.56
CA ARG A 83 -9.71 -16.32 -39.92
C ARG A 83 -8.37 -16.71 -40.56
#